data_AF-A0A1X0RP56-F1
#
_entry.id   AF-A0A1X0RP56-F1
#
_cell.length_a   1.000
_cell.length_b   1.000
_cell.length_c   1.000
_cell.angle_alpha   90.00
_cell.angle_beta   90.00
_cell.angle_gamma   90.00
#
_symmetry.space_group_name_H-M   'P 1'
#
loop_
_entity.id
_entity.type
_entity.pdbx_description
1 polymer ?
#
loop_
_entity_poly.entity_id
_entity_poly.type
_entity_poly.pdbx_seq_one_letter_code
_entity_poly.pdbx_strand_id
1 'polypeptide(L)'
;EYNTSQTCIFCFKKLLHPKRRTADKNGCINLKNVNGAFVCVNPSCPSVKVDQSTHARDTLSAVAIDLSGIATLLLGITFPQFN
;
A
#
# COMPACT_ATOMS: atom_id res chain seq x y z
N GLU A 1 -10.93 7.81 -8.77
CA GLU A 1 -9.59 7.20 -8.64
C GLU A 1 -9.68 6.13 -7.54
N TYR A 2 -9.73 4.85 -7.94
CA TYR A 2 -10.30 3.75 -7.16
C TYR A 2 -9.39 3.23 -6.03
N ASN A 3 -9.02 4.03 -5.03
CA ASN A 3 -8.18 3.60 -3.89
C ASN A 3 -6.89 2.83 -4.27
N THR A 4 -6.39 3.01 -5.50
CA THR A 4 -5.19 2.35 -6.06
C THR A 4 -3.95 2.58 -5.19
N SER A 5 -3.91 3.72 -4.51
CA SER A 5 -2.85 4.12 -3.59
C SER A 5 -2.94 3.50 -2.19
N GLN A 6 -4.04 2.82 -1.85
CA GLN A 6 -4.35 2.35 -0.49
C GLN A 6 -4.65 0.85 -0.39
N THR A 7 -4.47 0.09 -1.46
CA THR A 7 -4.77 -1.35 -1.48
C THR A 7 -3.55 -2.16 -1.92
N CYS A 8 -3.27 -3.23 -1.19
CA CYS A 8 -2.10 -4.08 -1.45
C CYS A 8 -2.27 -4.84 -2.77
N ILE A 9 -1.31 -4.70 -3.70
CA ILE A 9 -1.32 -5.43 -4.98
C ILE A 9 -1.16 -6.95 -4.84
N PHE A 10 -0.66 -7.43 -3.70
CA PHE A 10 -0.39 -8.87 -3.48
C PHE A 10 -1.56 -9.61 -2.84
N CYS A 11 -2.36 -8.95 -2.00
CA CYS A 11 -3.44 -9.59 -1.25
C CYS A 11 -4.79 -8.86 -1.33
N PHE A 12 -4.85 -7.75 -2.07
CA PHE A 12 -6.05 -6.93 -2.29
C PHE A 12 -6.73 -6.45 -0.99
N LYS A 13 -5.98 -6.41 0.12
CA LYS A 13 -6.44 -5.83 1.39
C LYS A 13 -5.97 -4.38 1.51
N LYS A 14 -6.80 -3.59 2.20
CA LYS A 14 -6.49 -2.20 2.54
C LYS A 14 -5.19 -2.10 3.32
N LEU A 15 -4.37 -1.14 2.94
CA LEU A 15 -3.12 -0.80 3.62
C LEU A 15 -3.37 0.24 4.71
N LEU A 16 -2.45 0.28 5.67
CA LEU A 16 -2.48 1.22 6.78
C LEU A 16 -1.39 2.28 6.64
N HIS A 17 -1.62 3.45 7.21
CA HIS A 17 -0.57 4.46 7.35
C HIS A 17 0.47 3.97 8.37
N PRO A 18 1.76 3.91 7.99
CA PRO A 18 2.82 3.63 8.95
C PRO A 18 2.85 4.74 9.98
N LYS A 19 3.19 4.39 11.22
CA LYS A 19 3.27 5.34 12.32
C LYS A 19 4.70 5.46 12.82
N ARG A 20 5.20 6.69 12.93
CA ARG A 20 6.52 7.02 13.47
C ARG A 20 6.37 7.69 14.83
N ARG A 21 7.16 7.24 15.81
CA ARG A 21 7.31 7.93 17.09
C ARG A 21 8.16 9.18 16.89
N THR A 22 7.68 10.31 17.41
CA THR A 22 8.39 11.59 17.41
C THR A 22 8.33 12.21 18.79
N ALA A 23 9.45 12.66 19.34
CA ALA A 23 9.46 13.45 20.56
C ALA A 23 9.19 14.93 20.24
N ASP A 24 8.39 15.59 21.06
CA ASP A 24 8.29 17.05 21.03
C ASP A 24 9.42 17.72 21.83
N LYS A 25 9.42 19.06 21.88
CA LYS A 25 10.42 19.86 22.59
C LYS A 25 10.44 19.60 24.11
N ASN A 26 9.38 19.01 24.66
CA ASN A 26 9.20 18.72 26.07
C ASN A 26 9.47 17.24 26.37
N GLY A 27 9.91 16.45 25.37
CA GLY A 27 10.19 15.03 25.51
C GLY A 27 8.96 14.12 25.43
N CYS A 28 7.77 14.66 25.16
CA CYS A 28 6.56 13.85 25.04
C CYS A 28 6.55 13.07 23.72
N ILE A 29 6.32 11.75 23.80
CA ILE A 29 6.30 10.87 22.64
C ILE A 29 4.93 10.94 21.96
N ASN A 30 4.93 11.43 20.73
CA ASN A 30 3.77 11.51 19.86
C ASN A 30 3.89 10.47 18.74
N LEU A 31 2.74 9.98 18.27
CA LEU A 31 2.69 9.02 17.18
C LEU A 31 2.11 9.71 15.94
N LYS A 32 2.94 9.89 14.90
CA LYS A 32 2.55 10.58 13.66
C LYS A 32 2.48 9.59 12.50
N ASN A 33 1.52 9.81 11.60
CA ASN A 33 1.49 9.08 10.34
C ASN A 33 2.72 9.46 9.49
N VAL A 34 3.28 8.47 8.83
CA VAL A 34 4.32 8.65 7.82
C VAL A 34 3.63 8.87 6.48
N ASN A 35 3.93 10.01 5.85
CA ASN A 35 3.39 10.35 4.55
C ASN A 35 4.14 9.60 3.44
N GLY A 36 3.45 9.34 2.32
CA GLY A 36 4.06 8.76 1.11
C GLY A 36 4.35 7.26 1.18
N ALA A 37 4.04 6.59 2.29
CA ALA A 37 4.18 5.15 2.43
C ALA A 37 2.95 4.53 3.07
N PHE A 38 2.75 3.26 2.79
CA PHE A 38 1.69 2.42 3.32
C PHE A 38 2.26 1.08 3.75
N VAL A 39 1.63 0.43 4.73
CA VAL A 39 2.06 -0.88 5.22
C VAL A 39 0.92 -1.90 5.15
N CYS A 40 1.23 -3.09 4.65
CA CYS A 40 0.35 -4.25 4.70
C CYS A 40 0.54 -4.98 6.02
N VAL A 41 -0.53 -5.23 6.77
CA VAL A 41 -0.48 -5.94 8.06
C VAL A 41 -1.20 -7.29 8.00
N ASN A 42 -1.63 -7.71 6.82
CA ASN A 42 -2.29 -9.00 6.64
C ASN A 42 -1.23 -10.12 6.72
N PRO A 43 -1.25 -10.99 7.76
CA PRO A 43 -0.22 -12.02 7.95
C PRO A 43 -0.20 -13.06 6.81
N SER A 44 -1.32 -13.21 6.10
CA SER A 44 -1.41 -14.11 4.95
C SER A 44 -0.81 -13.51 3.66
N CYS A 45 -0.51 -12.20 3.64
CA CYS A 45 0.01 -11.53 2.46
C CYS A 45 1.43 -11.99 2.12
N PRO A 46 1.73 -12.32 0.84
CA PRO A 46 3.08 -12.64 0.41
C PRO A 46 4.12 -11.59 0.81
N SER A 47 3.81 -10.29 0.65
CA SER A 47 4.74 -9.22 1.00
C SER A 47 5.06 -9.15 2.49
N VAL A 48 4.13 -9.53 3.36
CA VAL A 48 4.35 -9.61 4.81
C VAL A 48 5.23 -10.81 5.16
N LYS A 49 5.02 -11.96 4.50
CA LYS A 49 5.81 -13.18 4.75
C LYS A 49 7.29 -13.04 4.41
N VAL A 50 7.63 -12.13 3.50
CA VAL A 50 9.02 -11.85 3.08
C VAL A 50 9.57 -10.54 3.65
N ASP A 51 8.88 -9.94 4.63
CA ASP A 51 9.26 -8.67 5.28
C ASP A 51 9.37 -7.45 4.33
N GLN A 52 8.61 -7.47 3.23
CA GLN A 52 8.50 -6.37 2.25
C GLN A 52 7.10 -5.74 2.26
N SER A 53 6.54 -5.59 3.46
CA SER A 53 5.15 -5.14 3.65
C SER A 53 4.93 -3.64 3.46
N THR A 54 6.00 -2.85 3.39
CA THR A 54 5.94 -1.40 3.20
C THR A 54 6.04 -1.04 1.73
N HIS A 55 5.12 -0.21 1.27
CA HIS A 55 5.00 0.20 -0.12
C HIS A 55 4.96 1.73 -0.22
N ALA A 56 5.75 2.30 -1.13
CA ALA A 56 5.63 3.72 -1.47
C ALA A 56 4.31 3.96 -2.19
N ARG A 57 3.59 5.02 -1.80
CA ARG A 57 2.25 5.32 -2.31
C ARG A 57 2.24 5.46 -3.83
N ASP A 58 3.21 6.20 -4.36
CA ASP A 58 3.19 6.58 -5.78
C ASP A 58 3.63 5.39 -6.65
N THR A 59 4.60 4.59 -6.20
CA THR A 59 4.97 3.31 -6.83
C THR A 59 3.80 2.33 -6.82
N LEU A 60 3.08 2.21 -5.71
CA LEU A 60 1.92 1.33 -5.60
C LEU A 60 0.84 1.73 -6.61
N SER A 61 0.52 3.03 -6.70
CA SER A 61 -0.43 3.55 -7.70
C SER A 61 0.02 3.27 -9.13
N ALA A 62 1.30 3.52 -9.46
CA ALA A 62 1.83 3.28 -10.80
C ALA A 62 1.75 1.80 -11.19
N VAL A 63 2.16 0.89 -10.31
CA VAL A 63 2.09 -0.56 -10.54
C VAL A 63 0.63 -1.03 -10.68
N ALA A 64 -0.27 -0.50 -9.86
CA ALA A 64 -1.70 -0.82 -9.95
C ALA A 64 -2.31 -0.41 -11.30
N ILE A 65 -1.94 0.77 -11.81
CA ILE A 65 -2.39 1.26 -13.12
C ILE A 65 -1.79 0.40 -14.25
N ASP A 66 -0.48 0.16 -14.20
CA ASP A 66 0.23 -0.65 -15.20
C ASP A 66 -0.35 -2.07 -15.29
N LEU A 67 -0.56 -2.71 -14.14
CA LEU A 67 -1.13 -4.05 -14.07
C LEU A 67 -2.58 -4.10 -14.60
N SER A 68 -3.38 -3.07 -14.33
CA SER A 68 -4.73 -2.92 -14.89
C SER A 68 -4.71 -2.79 -16.41
N GLY A 69 -3.80 -1.97 -16.94
CA GLY A 69 -3.61 -1.79 -18.37
C GLY A 69 -3.15 -3.08 -19.05
N ILE A 70 -2.14 -3.75 -18.50
CA ILE A 70 -1.61 -5.03 -19.00
C ILE A 70 -2.69 -6.11 -19.00
N ALA A 71 -3.47 -6.24 -17.93
CA ALA A 71 -4.55 -7.22 -17.85
C ALA A 71 -5.62 -6.98 -18.93
N THR A 72 -5.97 -5.71 -19.16
CA THR A 72 -6.93 -5.34 -20.21
C THR A 72 -6.38 -5.61 -21.60
N LEU A 73 -5.13 -5.22 -21.88
CA LEU A 73 -4.53 -5.31 -23.21
C LEU A 73 -4.16 -6.74 -23.62
N LEU A 74 -3.56 -7.51 -22.71
CA LEU A 74 -3.03 -8.84 -23.04
C LEU A 74 -4.04 -9.96 -22.81
N LEU A 75 -4.90 -9.82 -21.80
CA LEU A 75 -5.80 -10.89 -21.37
C LEU A 75 -7.27 -10.58 -21.67
N GLY A 76 -7.61 -9.33 -22.03
CA GLY A 76 -9.00 -8.90 -22.21
C GLY A 76 -9.81 -8.97 -20.91
N ILE A 77 -9.15 -9.02 -19.74
CA ILE A 77 -9.81 -9.14 -18.45
C ILE A 77 -9.81 -7.79 -17.73
N THR A 78 -10.88 -7.52 -17.00
CA THR A 78 -10.93 -6.39 -16.07
C THR A 78 -10.16 -6.76 -14.81
N PHE A 79 -9.10 -6.00 -14.52
CA PHE A 79 -8.36 -6.19 -13.29
C PHE A 79 -9.25 -5.89 -12.07
N PRO A 80 -9.21 -6.72 -11.00
CA PRO A 80 -10.05 -6.52 -9.82
C PRO A 80 -9.85 -5.11 -9.27
N GLN A 81 -10.96 -4.41 -9.08
CA GLN A 81 -10.95 -3.04 -8.58
C GLN A 81 -10.39 -3.02 -7.16
N PHE A 82 -9.47 -2.09 -6.92
CA PHE A 82 -8.99 -1.79 -5.58
C PHE A 82 -10.13 -1.09 -4.82
N ASN A 83 -10.63 -1.73 -3.77
CA ASN A 83 -11.65 -1.16 -2.85
C ASN A 83 -10.99 -0.49 -1.65
#